data_AF-A0A1B8ACD6-F1
#
_entry.id   AF-A0A1B8ACD6-F1
#
_cell.length_a   1.000
_cell.length_b   1.000
_cell.length_c   1.000
_cell.angle_alpha   90.00
_cell.angle_beta   90.00
_cell.angle_gamma   90.00
#
_symmetry.space_group_name_H-M   'P 1'
#
loop_
_entity.id
_entity.type
_entity.pdbx_description
1 polymer ?
#
loop_
_entity_poly.entity_id
_entity_poly.type
_entity_poly.pdbx_seq_one_letter_code
_entity_poly.pdbx_strand_id
1 'polypeptide(L)'
;MSTITPDALQSGQAPVIPLSFNGNQPEKVTLYPLSNYTFGVKETQPEEDPSVIARLKRLEEHYTEHGMRRTCEGILVCHEHNHPHILMLQIANAFFKLPGDYLRPEDDEIQGFKSRLDERLAPVGRLGEGEEAGDWQVGDCLAQWWRPNFETFMYPFIPAHVTRPKECKKLYFIQLPKQKVLSVPKNMKLLAVPLFELYDNTARYGPQLSAIPHLLSRYNFEFVDENGNVVAATPGSAAPEGYVPHTKVLAGDDTDMKEENGTS
;
A
#
# COMPACT_ATOMS: atom_id res chain seq x y z
N MET A 1 18.91 13.54 11.01
CA MET A 1 18.09 13.55 9.77
C MET A 1 16.67 13.97 10.09
N SER A 2 16.02 14.73 9.21
CA SER A 2 14.61 15.09 9.31
C SER A 2 13.80 14.20 8.36
N THR A 3 12.59 13.81 8.76
CA THR A 3 11.59 13.18 7.87
C THR A 3 10.95 14.20 6.93
N ILE A 4 11.08 15.49 7.24
CA ILE A 4 10.52 16.63 6.52
C ILE A 4 11.61 17.26 5.65
N THR A 5 11.26 17.68 4.43
CA THR A 5 12.19 18.35 3.52
C THR A 5 12.70 19.69 4.06
N PRO A 6 13.85 20.20 3.56
CA PRO A 6 14.39 21.49 4.00
C PRO A 6 13.40 22.65 3.87
N ASP A 7 12.57 22.64 2.82
CA ASP A 7 11.59 23.71 2.56
C ASP A 7 10.40 23.68 3.52
N ALA A 8 10.05 22.49 4.05
CA ALA A 8 8.96 22.29 5.00
C ALA A 8 9.43 22.29 6.47
N LEU A 9 10.73 22.38 6.74
CA LEU A 9 11.28 22.37 8.08
C LEU A 9 11.00 23.71 8.80
N GLN A 10 10.26 23.64 9.91
CA GLN A 10 9.98 24.81 10.77
C GLN A 10 10.99 24.94 11.93
N SER A 11 11.87 23.97 12.15
CA SER A 11 12.87 24.02 13.21
C SER A 11 14.01 24.98 12.86
N GLY A 12 14.37 25.84 13.82
CA GLY A 12 15.56 26.68 13.71
C GLY A 12 16.88 25.90 13.84
N GLN A 13 16.89 24.71 14.45
CA GLN A 13 18.11 23.89 14.49
C GLN A 13 18.06 22.82 13.40
N ALA A 14 19.03 22.87 12.51
CA ALA A 14 19.15 21.88 11.45
C ALA A 14 19.74 20.57 12.02
N PRO A 15 19.20 19.40 11.64
CA PRO A 15 19.61 18.13 12.23
C PRO A 15 21.02 17.72 11.76
N VAL A 16 21.77 17.05 12.64
CA VAL A 16 23.02 16.39 12.25
C VAL A 16 22.72 15.29 11.23
N ILE A 17 23.54 15.23 10.17
CA ILE A 17 23.39 14.27 9.08
C ILE A 17 24.43 13.16 9.25
N PRO A 18 24.00 11.91 9.47
CA PRO A 18 24.90 10.77 9.55
C PRO A 18 25.39 10.36 8.15
N LEU A 19 26.35 9.44 8.12
CA LEU A 19 26.77 8.77 6.88
C LEU A 19 25.59 8.00 6.24
N SER A 20 25.73 7.70 4.95
CA SER A 20 24.76 6.85 4.22
C SER A 20 24.55 5.52 4.94
N PHE A 21 23.28 5.12 5.10
CA PHE A 21 22.90 3.86 5.76
C PHE A 21 21.89 3.05 4.90
N ASN A 22 22.02 3.10 3.57
CA ASN A 22 21.09 2.43 2.64
C ASN A 22 21.69 1.21 1.93
N GLY A 23 22.71 0.56 2.51
CA GLY A 23 23.35 -0.60 1.89
C GLY A 23 22.35 -1.74 1.64
N ASN A 24 22.27 -2.22 0.40
CA ASN A 24 21.35 -3.30 -0.04
C ASN A 24 19.87 -3.03 0.24
N GLN A 25 19.46 -1.76 0.36
CA GLN A 25 18.05 -1.41 0.47
C GLN A 25 17.40 -1.33 -0.93
N PRO A 26 16.09 -1.63 -1.03
CA PRO A 26 15.31 -1.37 -2.24
C PRO A 26 15.40 0.09 -2.67
N GLU A 27 15.18 0.33 -3.96
CA GLU A 27 15.02 1.68 -4.48
C GLU A 27 13.89 2.42 -3.77
N LYS A 28 14.00 3.76 -3.73
CA LYS A 28 12.98 4.61 -3.11
C LYS A 28 11.65 4.44 -3.84
N VAL A 29 10.58 4.40 -3.07
CA VAL A 29 9.21 4.27 -3.59
C VAL A 29 8.45 5.55 -3.33
N THR A 30 8.03 6.21 -4.41
CA THR A 30 7.20 7.41 -4.32
C THR A 30 5.74 7.05 -4.05
N LEU A 31 5.17 7.66 -3.01
CA LEU A 31 3.76 7.55 -2.64
C LEU A 31 3.05 8.87 -2.92
N TYR A 32 1.87 8.77 -3.50
CA TYR A 32 1.01 9.92 -3.80
C TYR A 32 -0.13 10.07 -2.78
N PRO A 33 -0.65 11.29 -2.60
CA PRO A 33 -1.67 11.55 -1.60
C PRO A 33 -2.98 10.86 -1.97
N LEU A 34 -3.76 10.46 -0.96
CA LEU A 34 -5.05 9.80 -1.13
C LEU A 34 -6.02 10.61 -2.02
N SER A 35 -5.95 11.94 -1.94
CA SER A 35 -6.77 12.87 -2.75
C SER A 35 -6.56 12.73 -4.26
N ASN A 36 -5.43 12.16 -4.71
CA ASN A 36 -5.16 11.93 -6.13
C ASN A 36 -5.93 10.73 -6.72
N TYR A 37 -6.53 9.89 -5.88
CA TYR A 37 -7.24 8.69 -6.32
C TYR A 37 -8.75 8.90 -6.26
N THR A 38 -9.41 8.68 -7.39
CA THR A 38 -10.87 8.82 -7.49
C THR A 38 -11.53 7.47 -7.31
N PHE A 39 -12.51 7.40 -6.40
CA PHE A 39 -13.24 6.18 -6.10
C PHE A 39 -14.61 6.16 -6.77
N GLY A 40 -14.73 5.39 -7.84
CA GLY A 40 -15.98 5.08 -8.52
C GLY A 40 -16.74 3.93 -7.87
N VAL A 41 -18.01 3.81 -8.22
CA VAL A 41 -18.89 2.73 -7.75
C VAL A 41 -19.35 1.90 -8.95
N LYS A 42 -19.17 0.59 -8.88
CA LYS A 42 -19.64 -0.36 -9.90
C LYS A 42 -20.71 -1.31 -9.36
N GLU A 43 -21.22 -2.18 -10.22
CA GLU A 43 -22.23 -3.16 -9.85
C GLU A 43 -21.79 -4.06 -8.69
N THR A 44 -22.79 -4.54 -7.94
CA THR A 44 -22.59 -5.42 -6.79
C THR A 44 -21.88 -6.69 -7.22
N GLN A 45 -20.81 -7.02 -6.50
CA GLN A 45 -20.11 -8.28 -6.71
C GLN A 45 -20.74 -9.36 -5.83
N PRO A 46 -21.31 -10.43 -6.40
CA PRO A 46 -21.86 -11.51 -5.59
C PRO A 46 -20.76 -12.18 -4.78
N GLU A 47 -21.12 -12.67 -3.60
CA GLU A 47 -20.23 -13.52 -2.82
C GLU A 47 -20.10 -14.87 -3.54
N GLU A 48 -18.87 -15.32 -3.77
CA GLU A 48 -18.62 -16.52 -4.56
C GLU A 48 -19.04 -17.80 -3.83
N ASP A 49 -18.98 -17.81 -2.49
CA ASP A 49 -19.30 -18.96 -1.67
C ASP A 49 -20.34 -18.59 -0.59
N PRO A 50 -21.44 -19.34 -0.45
CA PRO A 50 -22.46 -19.07 0.57
C PRO A 50 -22.01 -19.42 2.00
N SER A 51 -20.90 -20.14 2.14
CA SER A 51 -20.36 -20.54 3.44
C SER A 51 -18.87 -20.89 3.36
N VAL A 52 -18.21 -20.93 4.52
CA VAL A 52 -16.82 -21.40 4.64
C VAL A 52 -16.67 -22.84 4.13
N ILE A 53 -17.67 -23.70 4.36
CA ILE A 53 -17.67 -25.10 3.92
C ILE A 53 -17.68 -25.17 2.39
N ALA A 54 -18.53 -24.38 1.73
CA ALA A 54 -18.58 -24.31 0.27
C ALA A 54 -17.25 -23.85 -0.32
N ARG A 55 -16.62 -22.85 0.29
CA ARG A 55 -15.29 -22.37 -0.12
C ARG A 55 -14.21 -23.45 -0.04
N LEU A 56 -14.20 -24.24 1.03
CA LEU A 56 -13.24 -25.34 1.22
C LEU A 56 -13.49 -26.48 0.23
N LYS A 57 -14.76 -26.81 -0.04
CA LYS A 57 -15.13 -27.81 -1.04
C LYS A 57 -14.68 -27.39 -2.45
N ARG A 58 -14.90 -26.13 -2.83
CA ARG A 58 -14.44 -25.56 -4.10
C ARG A 58 -12.91 -25.58 -4.22
N LEU A 59 -12.20 -25.41 -3.11
CA LEU A 59 -10.73 -25.55 -3.09
C LEU A 59 -10.31 -27.02 -3.29
N GLU A 60 -11.01 -27.97 -2.69
CA GLU A 60 -10.76 -29.40 -2.85
C GLU A 60 -11.02 -29.89 -4.29
N GLU A 61 -12.13 -29.46 -4.90
CA GLU A 61 -12.47 -29.73 -6.29
C GLU A 61 -11.39 -29.18 -7.24
N HIS A 62 -11.05 -27.88 -7.10
CA HIS A 62 -9.97 -27.27 -7.89
C HIS A 62 -8.63 -27.99 -7.68
N TYR A 63 -8.32 -28.43 -6.45
CA TYR A 63 -7.08 -29.14 -6.17
C TYR A 63 -7.02 -30.50 -6.87
N THR A 64 -8.16 -31.19 -6.94
CA THR A 64 -8.27 -32.49 -7.59
C THR A 64 -8.08 -32.37 -9.10
N GLU A 65 -8.60 -31.30 -9.70
CA GLU A 65 -8.55 -31.09 -11.16
C GLU A 65 -7.23 -30.45 -11.64
N HIS A 66 -6.71 -29.47 -10.89
CA HIS A 66 -5.61 -28.61 -11.35
C HIS A 66 -4.40 -28.57 -10.41
N GLY A 67 -4.49 -29.19 -9.22
CA GLY A 67 -3.46 -29.11 -8.20
C GLY A 67 -3.50 -27.82 -7.37
N MET A 68 -2.35 -27.40 -6.85
CA MET A 68 -2.27 -26.30 -5.89
C MET A 68 -2.85 -24.99 -6.45
N ARG A 69 -3.78 -24.38 -5.71
CA ARG A 69 -4.33 -23.07 -6.06
C ARG A 69 -3.27 -21.98 -5.93
N ARG A 70 -3.21 -21.09 -6.93
CA ARG A 70 -2.32 -19.92 -6.94
C ARG A 70 -3.16 -18.66 -6.72
N THR A 71 -2.88 -17.90 -5.67
CA THR A 71 -3.61 -16.68 -5.31
C THR A 71 -2.67 -15.49 -5.26
N CYS A 72 -3.07 -14.38 -5.86
CA CYS A 72 -2.29 -13.14 -5.86
C CYS A 72 -3.14 -12.01 -5.27
N GLU A 73 -2.58 -11.30 -4.29
CA GLU A 73 -3.19 -10.13 -3.66
C GLU A 73 -2.24 -8.91 -3.75
N GLY A 74 -2.83 -7.74 -3.98
CA GLY A 74 -2.11 -6.49 -4.19
C GLY A 74 -2.13 -5.60 -2.97
N ILE A 75 -0.96 -5.13 -2.57
CA ILE A 75 -0.78 -4.11 -1.55
C ILE A 75 -0.58 -2.78 -2.28
N LEU A 76 -1.68 -2.04 -2.40
CA LEU A 76 -1.70 -0.70 -2.98
C LEU A 76 -1.44 0.31 -1.86
N VAL A 77 -0.39 1.11 -2.01
CA VAL A 77 0.05 2.06 -0.99
C VAL A 77 -0.12 3.49 -1.51
N CYS A 78 -0.81 4.31 -0.72
CA CYS A 78 -0.87 5.76 -0.88
C CYS A 78 -0.40 6.40 0.42
N HIS A 79 -0.50 7.73 0.53
CA HIS A 79 -0.31 8.39 1.81
C HIS A 79 -1.40 9.41 2.11
N GLU A 80 -1.55 9.68 3.40
CA GLU A 80 -2.32 10.80 3.90
C GLU A 80 -1.50 11.41 5.04
N HIS A 81 -1.33 12.72 5.01
CA HIS A 81 -0.48 13.46 5.97
C HIS A 81 0.94 12.87 6.12
N ASN A 82 1.57 12.49 5.00
CA ASN A 82 2.92 11.91 4.97
C ASN A 82 3.05 10.59 5.75
N HIS A 83 1.94 9.86 5.88
CA HIS A 83 1.90 8.54 6.50
C HIS A 83 1.39 7.50 5.50
N PRO A 84 2.05 6.35 5.32
CA PRO A 84 1.58 5.32 4.39
C PRO A 84 0.23 4.73 4.82
N HIS A 85 -0.66 4.58 3.86
CA HIS A 85 -1.95 3.93 4.02
C HIS A 85 -2.11 2.83 2.97
N ILE A 86 -2.76 1.74 3.35
CA ILE A 86 -3.03 0.59 2.49
C ILE A 86 -4.47 0.67 2.02
N LEU A 87 -4.70 0.59 0.71
CA LEU A 87 -6.05 0.53 0.16
C LEU A 87 -6.60 -0.89 0.31
N MET A 88 -7.70 -1.02 1.06
CA MET A 88 -8.31 -2.31 1.41
C MET A 88 -9.82 -2.29 1.19
N LEU A 89 -10.37 -3.43 0.77
CA LEU A 89 -11.80 -3.60 0.59
C LEU A 89 -12.42 -4.08 1.91
N GLN A 90 -13.41 -3.34 2.40
CA GLN A 90 -14.22 -3.68 3.55
C GLN A 90 -15.56 -4.29 3.11
N ILE A 91 -15.90 -5.45 3.67
CA ILE A 91 -17.16 -6.18 3.47
C ILE A 91 -17.88 -6.26 4.82
N ALA A 92 -19.18 -5.94 4.82
CA ALA A 92 -20.07 -6.05 5.99
C ALA A 92 -19.49 -5.40 7.28
N ASN A 93 -18.76 -4.29 7.14
CA ASN A 93 -18.10 -3.51 8.19
C ASN A 93 -17.03 -4.22 9.05
N ALA A 94 -16.93 -5.55 9.03
CA ALA A 94 -16.04 -6.32 9.90
C ALA A 94 -14.96 -7.10 9.14
N PHE A 95 -15.11 -7.30 7.84
CA PHE A 95 -14.19 -8.12 7.05
C PHE A 95 -13.37 -7.25 6.10
N PHE A 96 -12.05 -7.41 6.15
CA PHE A 96 -11.11 -6.67 5.31
C PHE A 96 -10.39 -7.62 4.37
N LYS A 97 -10.22 -7.22 3.11
CA LYS A 97 -9.46 -7.97 2.11
C LYS A 97 -8.62 -7.04 1.25
N LEU A 98 -7.52 -7.59 0.73
CA LEU A 98 -6.76 -6.94 -0.33
C LEU A 98 -7.43 -7.20 -1.69
N PRO A 99 -7.27 -6.30 -2.66
CA PRO A 99 -7.66 -6.57 -4.03
C PRO A 99 -6.79 -7.67 -4.62
N GLY A 100 -7.42 -8.63 -5.28
CA GLY A 100 -6.76 -9.82 -5.79
C GLY A 100 -7.72 -10.99 -5.86
N ASP A 101 -7.22 -12.11 -6.39
CA ASP A 101 -7.96 -13.36 -6.50
C ASP A 101 -7.04 -14.53 -6.85
N TYR A 102 -7.61 -15.73 -6.91
CA TYR A 102 -6.92 -16.88 -7.49
C TYR A 102 -6.81 -16.79 -9.02
N LEU A 103 -5.63 -17.16 -9.51
CA LEU A 103 -5.33 -17.22 -10.94
C LEU A 103 -5.99 -18.44 -11.56
N ARG A 104 -6.31 -18.37 -12.85
CA ARG A 104 -6.72 -19.57 -13.58
C ARG A 104 -5.53 -20.53 -13.70
N PRO A 105 -5.75 -21.84 -13.84
CA PRO A 105 -4.66 -22.83 -13.93
C PRO A 105 -3.63 -22.49 -15.01
N GLU A 106 -4.09 -21.97 -16.15
CA GLU A 106 -3.31 -21.61 -17.33
C GLU A 106 -2.73 -20.19 -17.32
N ASP A 107 -3.12 -19.34 -16.38
CA ASP A 107 -2.70 -17.93 -16.38
C ASP A 107 -1.21 -17.79 -16.01
N ASP A 108 -0.53 -16.86 -16.70
CA ASP A 108 0.75 -16.33 -16.22
C ASP A 108 0.55 -15.59 -14.89
N GLU A 109 1.55 -15.67 -14.00
CA GLU A 109 1.47 -15.13 -12.64
C GLU A 109 1.21 -13.62 -12.62
N ILE A 110 1.97 -12.85 -13.41
CA ILE A 110 1.88 -11.39 -13.38
C ILE A 110 0.74 -10.91 -14.27
N GLN A 111 0.62 -11.45 -15.48
CA GLN A 111 -0.46 -11.03 -16.40
C GLN A 111 -1.84 -11.41 -15.86
N GLY A 112 -2.00 -12.64 -15.37
CA GLY A 112 -3.25 -13.08 -14.74
C GLY A 112 -3.59 -12.22 -13.53
N PHE A 113 -2.60 -11.86 -12.72
CA PHE A 113 -2.83 -10.99 -11.58
C PHE A 113 -3.26 -9.57 -11.98
N LYS A 114 -2.65 -8.97 -13.01
CA LYS A 114 -3.13 -7.69 -13.57
C LYS A 114 -4.59 -7.77 -14.02
N SER A 115 -4.97 -8.84 -14.72
CA SER A 115 -6.36 -9.08 -15.11
C SER A 115 -7.29 -9.22 -13.90
N ARG A 116 -6.87 -9.89 -12.82
CA ARG A 116 -7.64 -9.97 -11.57
C ARG A 116 -7.79 -8.61 -10.89
N LEU A 117 -6.75 -7.76 -10.91
CA LEU A 117 -6.85 -6.40 -10.38
C LEU A 117 -7.84 -5.56 -11.19
N ASP A 118 -7.85 -5.69 -12.52
CA ASP A 118 -8.83 -5.02 -13.38
C ASP A 118 -10.26 -5.49 -13.09
N GLU A 119 -10.50 -6.80 -13.02
CA GLU A 119 -11.80 -7.35 -12.65
C GLU A 119 -12.30 -6.80 -11.30
N ARG A 120 -11.40 -6.56 -10.35
CA ARG A 120 -11.73 -6.10 -9.00
C ARG A 120 -11.85 -4.57 -8.89
N LEU A 121 -11.02 -3.79 -9.58
CA LEU A 121 -10.89 -2.34 -9.37
C LEU A 121 -11.02 -1.46 -10.63
N ALA A 122 -11.08 -2.01 -11.84
CA ALA A 122 -11.22 -1.18 -13.05
C ALA A 122 -12.59 -0.48 -13.13
N PRO A 123 -12.66 0.73 -13.71
CA PRO A 123 -13.91 1.46 -13.95
C PRO A 123 -14.84 0.74 -14.93
N VAL A 124 -16.16 0.87 -14.70
CA VAL A 124 -17.21 0.32 -15.58
C VAL A 124 -17.75 1.42 -16.49
N GLY A 125 -17.64 1.21 -17.81
CA GLY A 125 -18.23 2.09 -18.82
C GLY A 125 -17.38 3.31 -19.17
N ARG A 126 -17.06 3.43 -20.46
CA ARG A 126 -16.17 4.41 -21.08
C ARG A 126 -14.73 4.32 -20.58
N LEU A 127 -14.02 3.32 -21.13
CA LEU A 127 -12.74 3.68 -21.75
C LEU A 127 -13.12 4.80 -22.73
N GLY A 128 -12.88 6.06 -22.38
CA GLY A 128 -12.75 7.09 -23.41
C GLY A 128 -11.74 6.57 -24.43
N GLU A 129 -11.90 6.91 -25.70
CA GLU A 129 -10.88 6.61 -26.72
C GLU A 129 -9.51 7.09 -26.19
N GLY A 130 -8.70 6.18 -25.63
CA GLY A 130 -7.43 6.48 -24.97
C GLY A 130 -7.21 5.98 -23.53
N GLU A 131 -8.20 5.41 -22.82
CA GLU A 131 -7.90 4.67 -21.59
C GLU A 131 -7.45 3.26 -21.97
N GLU A 132 -6.20 2.90 -21.68
CA GLU A 132 -5.70 1.53 -21.85
C GLU A 132 -6.20 0.63 -20.72
N ALA A 133 -6.22 -0.69 -20.95
CA ALA A 133 -6.39 -1.70 -19.90
C ALA A 133 -5.50 -1.35 -18.70
N GLY A 134 -5.96 -1.58 -17.47
CA GLY A 134 -5.36 -0.98 -16.28
C GLY A 134 -3.86 -1.21 -16.25
N ASP A 135 -3.09 -0.14 -16.47
CA ASP A 135 -1.64 -0.22 -16.35
C ASP A 135 -1.31 -0.35 -14.87
N TRP A 136 -1.16 -1.60 -14.44
CA TRP A 136 -0.78 -1.99 -13.09
C TRP A 136 0.72 -2.26 -13.08
N GLN A 137 1.45 -1.47 -12.30
CA GLN A 137 2.85 -1.71 -12.03
C GLN A 137 2.98 -2.67 -10.83
N VAL A 138 3.09 -3.96 -11.14
CA VAL A 138 3.33 -5.01 -10.15
C VAL A 138 4.81 -5.01 -9.81
N GLY A 139 5.13 -4.67 -8.56
CA GLY A 139 6.49 -4.66 -8.02
C GLY A 139 6.85 -5.98 -7.33
N ASP A 140 7.61 -5.87 -6.24
CA ASP A 140 8.16 -7.02 -5.53
C ASP A 140 7.08 -7.95 -4.94
N CYS A 141 7.38 -9.25 -4.90
CA CYS A 141 6.67 -10.21 -4.07
C CYS A 141 7.11 -10.04 -2.61
N LEU A 142 6.21 -9.52 -1.78
CA LEU A 142 6.48 -9.15 -0.38
C LEU A 142 6.41 -10.34 0.57
N ALA A 143 5.46 -11.25 0.34
CA ALA A 143 5.27 -12.42 1.18
C ALA A 143 4.60 -13.57 0.43
N GLN A 144 4.83 -14.78 0.93
CA GLN A 144 4.16 -16.00 0.46
C GLN A 144 3.53 -16.71 1.65
N TRP A 145 2.26 -17.03 1.53
CA TRP A 145 1.48 -17.74 2.53
C TRP A 145 1.02 -19.08 1.96
N TRP A 146 1.21 -20.12 2.75
CA TRP A 146 0.97 -21.50 2.34
C TRP A 146 -0.16 -22.10 3.15
N ARG A 147 -1.12 -22.69 2.45
CA ARG A 147 -2.20 -23.47 3.05
C ARG A 147 -1.86 -24.96 2.94
N PRO A 148 -1.56 -25.66 4.04
CA PRO A 148 -1.18 -27.08 3.97
C PRO A 148 -2.36 -28.02 3.71
N ASN A 149 -3.53 -27.72 4.26
CA ASN A 149 -4.74 -28.56 4.25
C ASN A 149 -5.98 -27.77 3.79
N PHE A 150 -7.12 -28.44 3.57
CA PHE A 150 -8.40 -27.79 3.26
C PHE A 150 -9.03 -27.16 4.51
N GLU A 151 -8.31 -26.21 5.09
CA GLU A 151 -8.67 -25.48 6.31
C GLU A 151 -8.45 -23.98 6.09
N THR A 152 -8.84 -23.14 7.06
CA THR A 152 -8.75 -21.68 6.92
C THR A 152 -7.38 -21.09 7.23
N PHE A 153 -6.53 -21.79 7.99
CA PHE A 153 -5.21 -21.31 8.39
C PHE A 153 -4.18 -21.35 7.25
N MET A 154 -3.30 -20.36 7.25
CA MET A 154 -2.14 -20.27 6.36
C MET A 154 -0.90 -19.91 7.16
N TYR A 155 0.26 -20.30 6.66
CA TYR A 155 1.56 -20.08 7.31
C TYR A 155 2.49 -19.30 6.37
N PRO A 156 3.34 -18.40 6.89
CA PRO A 156 4.32 -17.66 6.08
C PRO A 156 5.56 -18.51 5.71
N PHE A 157 5.41 -19.84 5.74
CA PHE A 157 6.39 -20.86 5.39
C PHE A 157 5.64 -22.17 5.10
N ILE A 158 6.31 -23.15 4.50
CA ILE A 158 5.75 -24.50 4.34
C ILE A 158 6.01 -25.29 5.63
N PRO A 159 4.99 -25.73 6.38
CA PRO A 159 5.19 -26.50 7.60
C PRO A 159 5.96 -27.80 7.36
N ALA A 160 6.64 -28.31 8.40
CA ALA A 160 7.40 -29.54 8.31
C ALA A 160 6.54 -30.72 7.80
N HIS A 161 7.14 -31.58 6.98
CA HIS A 161 6.52 -32.76 6.36
C HIS A 161 5.39 -32.48 5.36
N VAL A 162 5.04 -31.22 5.10
CA VAL A 162 4.07 -30.85 4.05
C VAL A 162 4.76 -30.85 2.70
N THR A 163 4.48 -31.86 1.87
CA THR A 163 5.01 -31.99 0.51
C THR A 163 4.08 -31.46 -0.57
N ARG A 164 2.78 -31.33 -0.25
CA ARG A 164 1.70 -31.00 -1.20
C ARG A 164 0.73 -29.98 -0.59
N PRO A 165 1.12 -28.69 -0.51
CA PRO A 165 0.22 -27.62 -0.07
C PRO A 165 -0.96 -27.45 -1.03
N LYS A 166 -2.09 -26.96 -0.51
CA LYS A 166 -3.35 -26.79 -1.25
C LYS A 166 -3.48 -25.43 -1.92
N GLU A 167 -2.85 -24.41 -1.33
CA GLU A 167 -2.84 -23.05 -1.86
C GLU A 167 -1.51 -22.36 -1.54
N CYS A 168 -0.98 -21.62 -2.51
CA CYS A 168 0.06 -20.61 -2.33
C CYS A 168 -0.55 -19.24 -2.63
N LYS A 169 -0.56 -18.37 -1.62
CA LYS A 169 -0.99 -16.98 -1.76
C LYS A 169 0.24 -16.06 -1.72
N LYS A 170 0.42 -15.25 -2.75
CA LYS A 170 1.48 -14.26 -2.84
C LYS A 170 0.92 -12.85 -2.66
N LEU A 171 1.61 -12.04 -1.87
CA LEU A 171 1.32 -10.61 -1.70
C LEU A 171 2.32 -9.81 -2.54
N TYR A 172 1.84 -8.95 -3.43
CA TYR A 172 2.69 -8.09 -4.26
C TYR A 172 2.54 -6.63 -3.86
N PHE A 173 3.65 -5.90 -3.91
CA PHE A 173 3.59 -4.45 -3.89
C PHE A 173 3.04 -3.93 -5.22
N ILE A 174 2.02 -3.07 -5.18
CA ILE A 174 1.49 -2.41 -6.38
C ILE A 174 1.84 -0.94 -6.31
N GLN A 175 2.71 -0.49 -7.21
CA GLN A 175 3.05 0.92 -7.33
C GLN A 175 1.91 1.64 -8.05
N LEU A 176 1.27 2.57 -7.34
CA LEU A 176 0.21 3.38 -7.92
C LEU A 176 0.82 4.55 -8.71
N PRO A 177 0.28 4.88 -9.89
CA PRO A 177 0.66 6.09 -10.62
C PRO A 177 0.19 7.34 -9.85
N LYS A 178 0.60 8.52 -10.34
CA LYS A 178 0.26 9.82 -9.72
C LYS A 178 -1.23 9.99 -9.51
N GLN A 179 -2.05 9.54 -10.45
CA GLN A 179 -3.51 9.57 -10.40
C GLN A 179 -4.06 8.28 -11.01
N LYS A 180 -5.11 7.73 -10.42
CA LYS A 180 -5.82 6.56 -10.96
C LYS A 180 -7.28 6.60 -10.51
N VAL A 181 -8.18 6.22 -11.40
CA VAL A 181 -9.59 5.98 -11.06
C VAL A 181 -9.75 4.51 -10.68
N LEU A 182 -10.30 4.25 -9.49
CA LEU A 182 -10.55 2.91 -8.97
C LEU A 182 -12.05 2.75 -8.73
N SER A 183 -12.68 1.71 -9.28
CA SER A 183 -14.11 1.47 -9.10
C SER A 183 -14.40 0.23 -8.28
N VAL A 184 -15.18 0.42 -7.23
CA VAL A 184 -15.41 -0.56 -6.17
C VAL A 184 -16.87 -1.03 -6.22
N PRO A 185 -17.17 -2.33 -6.03
CA PRO A 185 -18.54 -2.82 -6.00
C PRO A 185 -19.39 -2.14 -4.91
N LYS A 186 -20.68 -1.86 -5.20
CA LYS A 186 -21.64 -1.23 -4.25
C LYS A 186 -21.72 -1.89 -2.87
N ASN A 187 -21.48 -3.20 -2.79
CA ASN A 187 -21.52 -3.98 -1.55
C ASN A 187 -20.21 -3.95 -0.75
N MET A 188 -19.19 -3.26 -1.24
CA MET A 188 -17.89 -3.12 -0.59
C MET A 188 -17.53 -1.65 -0.47
N LYS A 189 -16.69 -1.33 0.51
CA LYS A 189 -16.10 0.01 0.64
C LYS A 189 -14.59 -0.12 0.47
N LEU A 190 -13.98 0.82 -0.24
CA LEU A 190 -12.52 0.92 -0.27
C LEU A 190 -12.10 1.92 0.80
N LEU A 191 -11.21 1.48 1.69
CA LEU A 191 -10.69 2.27 2.79
C LEU A 191 -9.18 2.38 2.67
N ALA A 192 -8.65 3.55 3.01
CA ALA A 192 -7.23 3.74 3.24
C ALA A 192 -6.95 3.48 4.73
N VAL A 193 -6.28 2.36 5.04
CA VAL A 193 -5.99 1.96 6.42
C VAL A 193 -4.53 2.29 6.74
N PRO A 194 -4.25 3.14 7.75
CA PRO A 194 -2.87 3.49 8.11
C PRO A 194 -2.10 2.29 8.67
N LEU A 195 -0.78 2.29 8.50
CA LEU A 195 0.07 1.19 8.98
C LEU A 195 -0.03 0.97 10.50
N PHE A 196 -0.20 2.04 11.28
CA PHE A 196 -0.33 1.92 12.73
C PHE A 196 -1.61 1.21 13.18
N GLU A 197 -2.68 1.22 12.38
CA GLU A 197 -3.94 0.53 12.70
C GLU A 197 -3.83 -0.98 12.42
N LEU A 198 -3.00 -1.36 11.44
CA LEU A 198 -2.72 -2.75 11.08
C LEU A 198 -1.72 -3.41 12.04
N TYR A 199 -0.72 -2.65 12.49
CA TYR A 199 0.39 -3.16 13.29
C TYR A 199 -0.11 -3.79 14.60
N ASP A 200 0.27 -5.05 14.81
CA ASP A 200 -0.08 -5.86 15.99
C ASP A 200 -1.60 -6.01 16.24
N ASN A 201 -2.43 -5.85 15.20
CA ASN A 201 -3.90 -5.89 15.31
C ASN A 201 -4.51 -7.14 14.68
N THR A 202 -3.96 -8.31 15.01
CA THR A 202 -4.37 -9.59 14.42
C THR A 202 -5.80 -9.97 14.76
N ALA A 203 -6.35 -9.47 15.86
CA ALA A 203 -7.73 -9.73 16.27
C ALA A 203 -8.75 -9.14 15.29
N ARG A 204 -8.44 -7.97 14.70
CA ARG A 204 -9.34 -7.28 13.76
C ARG A 204 -9.02 -7.59 12.30
N TYR A 205 -7.74 -7.63 11.93
CA TYR A 205 -7.32 -7.75 10.53
C TYR A 205 -6.78 -9.14 10.17
N GLY A 206 -6.60 -10.01 11.15
CA GLY A 206 -5.97 -11.32 10.92
C GLY A 206 -4.46 -11.24 10.72
N PRO A 207 -3.77 -12.41 10.76
CA PRO A 207 -2.31 -12.46 10.78
C PRO A 207 -1.66 -11.94 9.49
N GLN A 208 -2.31 -12.10 8.34
CA GLN A 208 -1.74 -11.72 7.04
C GLN A 208 -1.67 -10.20 6.89
N LEU A 209 -2.76 -9.51 7.23
CA LEU A 209 -2.88 -8.06 7.06
C LEU A 209 -2.10 -7.30 8.14
N SER A 210 -2.11 -7.80 9.39
CA SER A 210 -1.31 -7.21 10.48
C SER A 210 0.20 -7.39 10.30
N ALA A 211 0.63 -8.29 9.41
CA ALA A 211 2.05 -8.43 9.06
C ALA A 211 2.52 -7.40 8.02
N ILE A 212 1.62 -6.73 7.29
CA ILE A 212 1.97 -5.77 6.22
C ILE A 212 2.94 -4.68 6.68
N PRO A 213 2.80 -4.05 7.86
CA PRO A 213 3.77 -3.07 8.34
C PRO A 213 5.21 -3.62 8.41
N HIS A 214 5.38 -4.89 8.80
CA HIS A 214 6.69 -5.54 8.82
C HIS A 214 7.23 -5.73 7.40
N LEU A 215 6.39 -6.15 6.46
CA LEU A 215 6.78 -6.39 5.06
C LEU A 215 7.18 -5.10 4.36
N LEU A 216 6.51 -3.99 4.65
CA LEU A 216 6.78 -2.69 4.03
C LEU A 216 7.93 -1.93 4.69
N SER A 217 8.36 -2.32 5.90
CA SER A 217 9.44 -1.66 6.64
C SER A 217 10.80 -1.63 5.91
N ARG A 218 10.99 -2.49 4.91
CA ARG A 218 12.19 -2.52 4.07
C ARG A 218 12.27 -1.40 3.04
N TYR A 219 11.16 -0.72 2.74
CA TYR A 219 11.12 0.33 1.72
C TYR A 219 11.41 1.69 2.31
N ASN A 220 12.12 2.50 1.53
CA ASN A 220 12.23 3.93 1.77
C ASN A 220 11.12 4.63 0.98
N PHE A 221 10.17 5.23 1.69
CA PHE A 221 9.08 5.96 1.07
C PHE A 221 9.45 7.42 0.85
N GLU A 222 9.03 7.95 -0.29
CA GLU A 222 9.05 9.37 -0.60
C GLU A 222 7.61 9.84 -0.75
N PHE A 223 7.22 10.85 0.02
CA PHE A 223 5.88 11.39 0.05
C PHE A 223 5.83 12.66 -0.77
N VAL A 224 4.97 12.68 -1.80
CA VAL A 224 4.78 13.86 -2.64
C VAL A 224 3.45 14.55 -2.35
N ASP A 225 3.39 15.87 -2.53
CA ASP A 225 2.15 16.63 -2.51
C ASP A 225 1.36 16.47 -3.83
N GLU A 226 0.20 17.14 -3.93
CA GLU A 226 -0.65 17.12 -5.13
C GLU A 226 0.07 17.70 -6.37
N ASN A 227 0.99 18.63 -6.15
CA ASN A 227 1.79 19.27 -7.19
C ASN A 227 2.96 18.38 -7.67
N GLY A 228 3.29 17.33 -6.92
CA GLY A 228 4.40 16.41 -7.20
C GLY A 228 5.71 16.80 -6.53
N ASN A 229 5.70 17.73 -5.57
CA ASN A 229 6.87 18.10 -4.79
C ASN A 229 7.04 17.11 -3.64
N VAL A 230 8.28 16.72 -3.36
CA VAL A 230 8.60 15.88 -2.20
C VAL A 230 8.44 16.71 -0.92
N VAL A 231 7.57 16.26 -0.02
CA VAL A 231 7.26 16.93 1.26
C VAL A 231 7.85 16.20 2.45
N ALA A 232 8.00 14.88 2.34
CA ALA A 232 8.61 14.05 3.36
C ALA A 232 9.29 12.84 2.73
N ALA A 233 10.24 12.25 3.43
CA ALA A 233 10.85 10.99 3.04
C ALA A 233 11.28 10.18 4.26
N THR A 234 11.34 8.86 4.11
CA THR A 234 11.93 7.98 5.11
C THR A 234 13.40 8.39 5.33
N PRO A 235 13.84 8.57 6.60
CA PRO A 235 15.23 8.90 6.89
C PRO A 235 16.15 7.75 6.46
N GLY A 236 17.26 8.07 5.81
CA GLY A 236 18.20 7.03 5.33
C GLY A 236 19.13 7.56 4.26
N SER A 237 18.61 8.34 3.31
CA SER A 237 19.44 8.96 2.26
C SER A 237 20.46 9.94 2.84
N ALA A 238 21.71 9.85 2.36
CA ALA A 238 22.75 10.82 2.66
C ALA A 238 22.30 12.23 2.26
N ALA A 239 22.90 13.24 2.89
CA ALA A 239 22.72 14.63 2.43
C ALA A 239 23.04 14.72 0.92
N PRO A 240 22.29 15.55 0.16
CA PRO A 240 22.73 15.96 -1.16
C PRO A 240 24.18 16.48 -1.09
N GLU A 241 25.00 16.22 -2.11
CA GLU A 241 26.39 16.68 -2.12
C GLU A 241 26.45 18.20 -1.87
N GLY A 242 27.25 18.60 -0.86
CA GLY A 242 27.40 20.01 -0.48
C GLY A 242 26.32 20.57 0.45
N TYR A 243 25.39 19.77 0.97
CA TYR A 243 24.38 20.25 1.91
C TYR A 243 25.02 20.68 3.24
N VAL A 244 24.93 21.99 3.53
CA VAL A 244 25.26 22.58 4.83
C VAL A 244 23.94 22.83 5.57
N PRO A 245 23.76 22.27 6.78
CA PRO A 245 22.56 22.51 7.59
C PRO A 245 22.45 24.01 7.91
N HIS A 246 21.38 24.69 7.47
CA HIS A 246 21.13 26.10 7.78
C HIS A 246 20.02 26.27 8.81
N THR A 247 20.29 27.08 9.83
CA THR A 247 19.34 27.48 10.87
C THR A 247 18.39 28.53 10.33
N LYS A 248 17.09 28.23 10.22
CA LYS A 248 16.06 29.23 9.88
C LYS A 248 15.46 29.79 11.17
N VAL A 249 15.83 31.01 11.54
CA VAL A 249 15.27 31.69 12.72
C VAL A 249 13.87 32.17 12.38
N LEU A 250 12.84 31.57 12.99
CA LEU A 250 11.42 31.97 12.85
C LEU A 250 11.01 33.02 13.89
N ALA A 251 11.87 34.00 14.16
CA ALA A 251 11.46 35.17 14.95
C ALA A 251 10.84 36.18 13.97
N GLY A 252 9.55 36.46 14.17
CA GLY A 252 8.78 37.38 13.35
C GLY A 252 9.37 38.79 13.34
N ASP A 253 9.27 39.42 12.19
CA ASP A 253 9.69 40.79 11.87
C ASP A 253 8.67 41.81 12.43
N ASP A 254 8.35 41.71 13.72
CA ASP A 254 7.36 42.56 14.41
C ASP A 254 7.92 43.13 15.71
N THR A 255 8.97 43.95 15.61
CA THR A 255 9.27 44.98 16.64
C THR A 255 9.98 46.17 16.01
N ASP A 256 9.29 46.90 15.13
CA ASP A 256 9.51 48.35 14.98
C ASP A 256 8.58 49.06 15.97
N MET A 257 9.01 49.16 17.24
CA MET A 257 8.40 50.11 18.18
C MET A 257 8.76 51.51 17.69
N LYS A 258 7.80 52.20 17.08
CA LYS A 258 7.84 53.64 16.87
C LYS A 258 8.11 54.35 18.20
N GLU A 259 9.29 54.94 18.36
CA GLU A 259 9.49 56.02 19.32
C GLU A 259 8.76 57.27 18.81
N GLU A 260 7.48 57.42 19.15
CA GLU A 260 6.79 58.71 19.05
C GLU A 260 7.01 59.52 20.34
N ASN A 261 7.75 60.61 20.16
CA ASN A 261 7.94 61.80 20.99
C ASN A 261 6.99 62.03 22.18
N GLY A 262 7.60 62.31 23.34
CA GLY A 262 7.01 63.12 24.40
C GLY A 262 7.87 64.35 24.71
N THR A 263 7.54 65.50 24.12
CA THR A 263 8.02 66.83 24.52
C THR A 263 7.17 67.40 25.65
N SER A 264 7.80 67.70 26.80
CA SER A 264 7.73 68.93 27.62
C SER A 264 8.10 68.64 29.07
#